data_AF-A0AAE3M5K7-F1
#
_entry.id   AF-A0AAE3M5K7-F1
#
_cell.length_a   1.000
_cell.length_b   1.000
_cell.length_c   1.000
_cell.angle_alpha   90.00
_cell.angle_beta   90.00
_cell.angle_gamma   90.00
#
_symmetry.space_group_name_H-M   'P 1'
#
loop_
_entity.id
_entity.type
_entity.pdbx_description
1 polymer ?
#
loop_
_entity_poly.entity_id
_entity_poly.type
_entity_poly.pdbx_seq_one_letter_code
_entity_poly.pdbx_strand_id
1 'polypeptide(L)'
;MKKKLYFIFFFLFLISISIISQNCNSYFKKCASVPQGFEESSSSRSFKIRKGKNVQFILTAYGGREYFFSICAKTKVGDLQFRLIDPESETVLYDNASEVLCESKIIKVEFTQKIIIQVFAPNWKSNNLYECGGFRIAYKK
;
A
#
# COMPACT_ATOMS: atom_id res chain seq x y z
N MET A 1 32.08 16.94 45.69
CA MET A 1 31.07 17.37 44.69
C MET A 1 31.23 16.74 43.30
N LYS A 2 32.44 16.37 42.83
CA LYS A 2 32.66 15.79 41.49
C LYS A 2 31.96 14.42 41.24
N LYS A 3 31.84 13.55 42.26
CA LYS A 3 31.17 12.24 42.16
C LYS A 3 29.65 12.33 41.90
N LYS A 4 28.98 13.38 42.40
CA LYS A 4 27.54 13.61 42.11
C LYS A 4 27.32 14.10 40.68
N LEU A 5 28.30 14.78 40.08
CA LEU A 5 28.25 15.27 38.70
C LEU A 5 28.36 14.13 37.67
N TYR A 6 29.21 13.13 37.93
CA TYR A 6 29.31 11.92 37.10
C TYR A 6 28.03 11.07 37.13
N PHE A 7 27.33 11.04 38.27
CA PHE A 7 26.07 10.30 38.39
C PHE A 7 24.95 10.94 37.55
N ILE A 8 24.91 12.27 37.46
CA ILE A 8 23.98 13.01 36.60
C ILE A 8 24.29 12.76 35.11
N PHE A 9 25.57 12.70 34.75
CA PHE A 9 25.98 12.43 33.36
C PHE A 9 25.67 10.97 32.92
N PHE A 10 25.80 10.01 33.83
CA PHE A 10 25.43 8.61 33.58
C PHE A 10 23.92 8.43 33.40
N PHE A 11 23.10 9.20 34.13
CA PHE A 11 21.64 9.13 34.03
C PHE A 11 21.09 9.75 32.72
N LEU A 12 21.75 10.77 32.17
CA LEU A 12 21.40 11.38 30.89
C LEU A 12 21.68 10.49 29.66
N PHE A 13 22.59 9.52 29.77
CA PHE A 13 22.92 8.59 28.68
C PHE A 13 21.87 7.48 28.47
N LEU A 14 21.02 7.22 29.47
CA LEU A 14 20.03 6.13 29.43
C LEU A 14 18.68 6.52 28.82
N ILE A 15 18.50 7.78 28.37
CA ILE A 15 17.22 8.30 27.84
C ILE A 15 17.19 8.27 26.29
N SER A 16 17.98 7.40 25.65
CA SER A 16 17.82 7.10 24.21
C SER A 16 16.60 6.20 23.98
N ILE A 17 15.42 6.73 24.32
CA ILE A 17 14.13 6.11 24.03
C ILE A 17 14.02 6.00 22.51
N SER A 18 14.01 4.77 22.02
CA SER A 18 13.80 4.48 20.61
C SER A 18 12.38 4.91 20.24
N ILE A 19 12.25 6.05 19.57
CA ILE A 19 10.99 6.48 18.98
C ILE A 19 10.70 5.50 17.83
N ILE A 20 9.85 4.51 18.09
CA ILE A 20 9.35 3.61 17.05
C ILE A 20 8.38 4.41 16.18
N SER A 21 8.92 5.14 15.22
CA SER A 21 8.11 5.67 14.13
C SER A 21 7.58 4.49 13.32
N GLN A 22 6.26 4.33 13.25
CA GLN A 22 5.64 3.36 12.34
C GLN A 22 5.83 3.88 10.91
N ASN A 23 6.98 3.59 10.31
CA ASN A 23 7.20 3.90 8.91
C ASN A 23 6.38 2.90 8.06
N CYS A 24 5.65 3.38 7.06
CA CYS A 24 4.83 2.53 6.19
C CYS A 24 5.68 1.70 5.20
N ASN A 25 6.98 1.58 5.41
CA ASN A 25 7.89 0.91 4.50
C ASN A 25 7.50 -0.56 4.32
N SER A 26 7.48 -1.00 3.06
CA SER A 26 7.19 -2.39 2.66
C SER A 26 5.88 -2.97 3.22
N TYR A 27 4.92 -2.14 3.62
CA TYR A 27 3.58 -2.57 4.04
C TYR A 27 2.86 -3.42 2.99
N PHE A 28 3.13 -3.21 1.69
CA PHE A 28 2.59 -4.06 0.61
C PHE A 28 2.86 -5.55 0.80
N LYS A 29 3.93 -5.93 1.51
CA LYS A 29 4.26 -7.32 1.82
C LYS A 29 3.26 -7.98 2.77
N LYS A 30 2.44 -7.19 3.48
CA LYS A 30 1.36 -7.67 4.35
C LYS A 30 0.08 -7.99 3.59
N CYS A 31 -0.02 -7.58 2.32
CA CYS A 31 -1.17 -7.90 1.49
C CYS A 31 -1.10 -9.37 1.04
N ALA A 32 -2.17 -9.86 0.40
CA ALA A 32 -2.29 -11.24 -0.03
C ALA A 32 -1.02 -11.76 -0.73
N SER A 33 -0.68 -13.02 -0.45
CA SER A 33 0.51 -13.69 -1.00
C SER A 33 0.45 -13.74 -2.52
N VAL A 34 1.60 -13.58 -3.17
CA VAL A 34 1.72 -13.70 -4.62
C VAL A 34 1.38 -15.13 -5.04
N PRO A 35 0.48 -15.33 -6.02
CA PRO A 35 0.16 -16.66 -6.53
C PRO A 35 1.38 -17.38 -7.11
N GLN A 36 1.33 -18.72 -7.14
CA GLN A 36 2.40 -19.51 -7.71
C GLN A 36 2.63 -19.16 -9.19
N GLY A 37 3.90 -18.99 -9.57
CA GLY A 37 4.30 -18.67 -10.94
C GLY A 37 4.21 -17.18 -11.31
N PHE A 38 3.83 -16.31 -10.36
CA PHE A 38 3.90 -14.87 -10.52
C PHE A 38 5.19 -14.32 -9.90
N GLU A 39 5.77 -13.31 -10.55
CA GLU A 39 6.92 -12.56 -10.08
C GLU A 39 6.48 -11.21 -9.51
N GLU A 40 6.94 -10.88 -8.30
CA GLU A 40 6.64 -9.59 -7.67
C GLU A 40 7.18 -8.43 -8.53
N SER A 41 6.32 -7.45 -8.81
CA SER A 41 6.69 -6.25 -9.54
C SER A 41 7.43 -5.27 -8.64
N SER A 42 8.44 -4.60 -9.19
CA SER A 42 9.06 -3.43 -8.57
C SER A 42 8.09 -2.25 -8.40
N SER A 43 6.92 -2.29 -9.06
CA SER A 43 5.88 -1.27 -8.93
C SER A 43 5.03 -1.42 -7.65
N SER A 44 5.12 -2.57 -6.96
CA SER A 44 4.54 -2.78 -5.64
C SER A 44 4.99 -1.70 -4.67
N ARG A 45 4.05 -1.13 -3.91
CA ARG A 45 4.35 0.01 -3.05
C ARG A 45 3.46 0.10 -1.84
N SER A 46 4.01 0.75 -0.82
CA SER A 46 3.27 1.11 0.38
C SER A 46 2.94 2.59 0.34
N PHE A 47 1.82 2.97 0.95
CA PHE A 47 1.33 4.34 0.92
C PHE A 47 0.72 4.72 2.27
N LYS A 48 0.61 6.03 2.49
CA LYS A 48 -0.23 6.59 3.55
C LYS A 48 -1.58 6.95 2.95
N ILE A 49 -2.65 6.38 3.48
CA ILE A 49 -4.02 6.73 3.11
C ILE A 49 -4.60 7.66 4.16
N ARG A 50 -5.34 8.69 3.73
CA ARG A 50 -5.98 9.69 4.59
C ARG A 50 -7.50 9.56 4.49
N LYS A 51 -8.20 9.88 5.58
CA LYS A 51 -9.66 9.90 5.60
C LYS A 51 -10.21 10.83 4.50
N GLY A 52 -11.10 10.30 3.67
CA GLY A 52 -11.76 11.05 2.59
C GLY A 52 -10.86 11.47 1.42
N LYS A 53 -9.65 10.90 1.30
CA LYS A 53 -8.74 11.16 0.17
C LYS A 53 -8.38 9.88 -0.54
N ASN A 54 -8.21 9.98 -1.85
CA ASN A 54 -7.67 8.92 -2.68
C ASN A 54 -6.15 9.02 -2.79
N VAL A 55 -5.51 7.90 -3.12
CA VAL A 55 -4.10 7.80 -3.49
C VAL A 55 -4.05 7.28 -4.93
N GLN A 56 -3.18 7.83 -5.75
CA GLN A 56 -2.99 7.39 -7.14
C GLN A 56 -1.53 7.09 -7.43
N PHE A 57 -1.31 6.08 -8.27
CA PHE A 57 -0.01 5.77 -8.84
C PHE A 57 -0.18 5.12 -10.21
N ILE A 58 0.84 5.27 -11.06
CA ILE A 58 0.82 4.77 -12.44
C ILE A 58 1.63 3.49 -12.52
N LEU A 59 1.07 2.48 -13.20
CA LEU A 59 1.74 1.26 -13.62
C LEU A 59 1.87 1.27 -15.15
N THR A 60 3.06 0.93 -15.65
CA THR A 60 3.22 0.51 -17.06
C THR A 60 3.00 -1.00 -17.12
N ALA A 61 1.84 -1.43 -17.60
CA ALA A 61 1.49 -2.82 -17.76
C ALA A 61 1.90 -3.30 -19.16
N TYR A 62 2.72 -4.36 -19.23
CA TYR A 62 3.18 -4.93 -20.49
C TYR A 62 2.15 -5.94 -21.02
N GLY A 63 1.89 -5.89 -22.33
CA GLY A 63 0.97 -6.80 -23.01
C GLY A 63 1.42 -8.25 -22.97
N GLY A 64 0.44 -9.15 -23.13
CA GLY A 64 0.64 -10.59 -23.07
C GLY A 64 0.98 -11.11 -21.66
N ARG A 65 0.55 -10.42 -20.60
CA ARG A 65 0.82 -10.81 -19.22
C ARG A 65 -0.43 -10.84 -18.36
N GLU A 66 -0.43 -11.71 -17.37
CA GLU A 66 -1.38 -11.67 -16.26
C GLU A 66 -0.79 -10.84 -15.12
N TYR A 67 -1.58 -9.92 -14.58
CA TYR A 67 -1.23 -9.10 -13.44
C TYR A 67 -2.08 -9.49 -12.24
N PHE A 68 -1.43 -9.82 -11.13
CA PHE A 68 -2.04 -9.98 -9.83
C PHE A 68 -1.95 -8.65 -9.07
N PHE A 69 -3.10 -8.09 -8.74
CA PHE A 69 -3.24 -6.90 -7.91
C PHE A 69 -3.77 -7.31 -6.54
N SER A 70 -3.18 -6.79 -5.48
CA SER A 70 -3.61 -7.03 -4.11
C SER A 70 -3.47 -5.77 -3.27
N ILE A 71 -4.52 -5.43 -2.54
CA ILE A 71 -4.60 -4.23 -1.71
C ILE A 71 -4.84 -4.62 -0.26
N CYS A 72 -4.22 -3.89 0.66
CA CYS A 72 -4.46 -4.07 2.08
C CYS A 72 -4.19 -2.79 2.86
N ALA A 73 -4.76 -2.69 4.05
CA ALA A 73 -4.44 -1.64 5.01
C ALA A 73 -4.55 -2.15 6.45
N LYS A 74 -4.20 -1.30 7.39
CA LYS A 74 -4.41 -1.58 8.82
C LYS A 74 -5.91 -1.76 9.08
N THR A 75 -6.29 -2.74 9.90
CA THR A 75 -7.67 -3.18 10.15
C THR A 75 -8.67 -2.05 10.43
N LYS A 76 -8.23 -0.95 11.06
CA LYS A 76 -9.09 0.20 11.39
C LYS A 76 -9.45 1.06 10.18
N VAL A 77 -8.81 0.89 9.02
CA VAL A 77 -9.14 1.63 7.79
C VAL A 77 -10.42 1.11 7.15
N GLY A 78 -10.82 -0.14 7.45
CA GLY A 78 -11.86 -0.84 6.71
C GLY A 78 -11.36 -1.33 5.35
N ASP A 79 -12.27 -1.93 4.59
CA ASP A 79 -11.96 -2.46 3.26
C ASP A 79 -11.64 -1.33 2.29
N LEU A 80 -10.65 -1.56 1.43
CA LEU A 80 -10.19 -0.58 0.46
C LEU A 80 -10.84 -0.82 -0.90
N GLN A 81 -11.25 0.28 -1.53
CA GLN A 81 -11.61 0.27 -2.93
C GLN A 81 -10.37 0.59 -3.76
N PHE A 82 -10.15 -0.16 -4.83
CA PHE A 82 -9.20 0.19 -5.87
C PHE A 82 -9.81 0.12 -7.26
N ARG A 83 -9.41 1.09 -8.08
CA ARG A 83 -9.80 1.20 -9.48
C ARG A 83 -8.57 1.17 -10.36
N LEU A 84 -8.71 0.49 -11.50
CA LEU A 84 -7.77 0.58 -12.61
C LEU A 84 -8.41 1.46 -13.67
N ILE A 85 -7.69 2.50 -14.06
CA ILE A 85 -8.22 3.55 -14.94
C ILE A 85 -7.25 3.74 -16.10
N ASP A 86 -7.78 3.79 -17.31
CA ASP A 86 -7.03 4.21 -18.49
C ASP A 86 -6.71 5.71 -18.38
N PRO A 87 -5.43 6.12 -18.38
CA PRO A 87 -5.06 7.53 -18.28
C PRO A 87 -5.46 8.37 -19.48
N GLU A 88 -5.69 7.79 -20.66
CA GLU A 88 -6.04 8.56 -21.87
C GLU A 88 -7.53 8.83 -21.96
N SER A 89 -8.35 7.80 -21.75
CA SER A 89 -9.81 7.92 -21.85
C SER A 89 -10.51 8.22 -20.52
N GLU A 90 -9.79 8.15 -19.40
CA GLU A 90 -10.34 8.15 -18.03
C GLU A 90 -11.35 7.02 -17.75
N THR A 91 -11.41 6.01 -18.63
CA THR A 91 -12.31 4.87 -18.47
C THR A 91 -11.86 3.99 -17.31
N VAL A 92 -12.82 3.60 -16.44
CA VAL A 92 -12.57 2.61 -15.39
C VAL A 92 -12.52 1.22 -16.03
N LEU A 93 -11.33 0.64 -16.10
CA LEU A 93 -11.05 -0.70 -16.61
C LEU A 93 -11.48 -1.78 -15.60
N TYR A 94 -11.39 -1.46 -14.31
CA TYR A 94 -11.76 -2.35 -13.21
C TYR A 94 -12.07 -1.57 -11.93
N ASP A 95 -13.03 -2.03 -11.15
CA ASP A 95 -13.37 -1.51 -9.82
C ASP A 95 -13.77 -2.67 -8.88
N ASN A 96 -12.99 -2.90 -7.83
CA ASN A 96 -13.28 -3.98 -6.88
C ASN A 96 -14.56 -3.76 -6.05
N ALA A 97 -15.14 -2.57 -6.04
CA ALA A 97 -16.45 -2.34 -5.40
C ALA A 97 -17.57 -3.16 -6.04
N SER A 98 -17.44 -3.51 -7.33
CA SER A 98 -18.37 -4.42 -8.02
C SER A 98 -18.29 -5.86 -7.49
N GLU A 99 -17.22 -6.20 -6.77
CA GLU A 99 -16.92 -7.53 -6.23
C GLU A 99 -16.82 -7.50 -4.69
N VAL A 100 -17.66 -6.69 -4.03
CA VAL A 100 -17.72 -6.59 -2.56
C VAL A 100 -16.37 -6.20 -1.95
N LEU A 101 -15.65 -5.29 -2.61
CA LEU A 101 -14.34 -4.78 -2.19
C LEU A 101 -13.30 -5.89 -1.98
N CYS A 102 -13.27 -6.87 -2.89
CA CYS A 102 -12.28 -7.94 -2.87
C CYS A 102 -10.85 -7.38 -2.79
N GLU A 103 -10.02 -8.00 -1.95
CA GLU A 103 -8.66 -7.51 -1.69
C GLU A 103 -7.68 -7.83 -2.82
N SER A 104 -8.03 -8.70 -3.76
CA SER A 104 -7.14 -9.07 -4.86
C SER A 104 -7.86 -9.48 -6.14
N LYS A 105 -7.17 -9.29 -7.27
CA LYS A 105 -7.67 -9.64 -8.60
C LYS A 105 -6.53 -10.01 -9.54
N ILE A 106 -6.74 -11.02 -10.38
CA ILE A 106 -5.87 -11.31 -11.53
C ILE A 106 -6.54 -10.77 -12.79
N ILE A 107 -5.78 -10.02 -13.60
CA ILE A 107 -6.25 -9.41 -14.85
C ILE A 107 -5.24 -9.70 -15.95
N LYS A 108 -5.73 -10.15 -17.11
CA LYS A 108 -4.90 -10.30 -18.31
C LYS A 108 -4.84 -8.99 -19.07
N VAL A 109 -3.63 -8.57 -19.44
CA VAL A 109 -3.37 -7.36 -20.22
C VAL A 109 -2.94 -7.77 -21.62
N GLU A 110 -3.75 -7.47 -22.63
CA GLU A 110 -3.48 -7.87 -24.02
C GLU A 110 -2.41 -6.98 -24.66
N PHE A 111 -2.49 -5.66 -24.47
CA PHE A 111 -1.57 -4.68 -25.05
C PHE A 111 -0.85 -3.87 -24.00
N THR A 112 0.40 -3.49 -24.28
CA THR A 112 1.19 -2.64 -23.38
C THR A 112 0.52 -1.28 -23.23
N GLN A 113 0.20 -0.90 -22.00
CA GLN A 113 -0.50 0.34 -21.69
C GLN A 113 -0.10 0.88 -20.31
N LYS A 114 -0.37 2.17 -20.08
CA LYS A 114 -0.31 2.75 -18.73
C LYS A 114 -1.65 2.55 -18.05
N ILE A 115 -1.63 2.30 -16.75
CA ILE A 115 -2.83 2.15 -15.92
C ILE A 115 -2.66 3.04 -14.70
N ILE A 116 -3.63 3.91 -14.44
CA ILE A 116 -3.75 4.60 -13.16
C ILE A 116 -4.41 3.66 -12.17
N ILE A 117 -3.69 3.36 -11.10
CA ILE A 117 -4.21 2.65 -9.95
C ILE A 117 -4.65 3.72 -8.95
N GLN A 118 -5.95 3.78 -8.68
CA GLN A 118 -6.53 4.67 -7.69
C GLN A 118 -7.04 3.87 -6.50
N VAL A 119 -6.71 4.31 -5.30
CA VAL A 119 -7.10 3.67 -4.04
C VAL A 119 -7.85 4.66 -3.16
N PHE A 120 -8.94 4.23 -2.52
CA PHE A 120 -9.59 4.98 -1.46
C PHE A 120 -10.27 4.08 -0.43
N ALA A 121 -10.55 4.63 0.76
CA ALA A 121 -11.15 3.92 1.87
C ALA A 121 -12.59 4.41 2.08
N PRO A 122 -13.61 3.74 1.51
CA PRO A 122 -15.01 4.17 1.66
C PRO A 122 -15.51 4.05 3.10
N ASN A 123 -15.05 3.03 3.83
CA ASN A 123 -15.56 2.65 5.15
C ASN A 123 -14.56 2.96 6.29
N TRP A 124 -14.01 4.17 6.29
CA TRP A 124 -12.97 4.58 7.24
C TRP A 124 -13.43 4.52 8.70
N LYS A 125 -12.78 3.68 9.53
CA LYS A 125 -13.07 3.52 10.97
C LYS A 125 -11.93 3.98 11.90
N SER A 126 -10.81 4.45 11.37
CA SER A 126 -9.66 4.83 12.20
C SER A 126 -9.84 6.23 12.80
N ASN A 127 -9.39 6.41 14.03
CA ASN A 127 -9.32 7.73 14.65
C ASN A 127 -8.07 8.52 14.20
N ASN A 128 -7.14 7.86 13.50
CA ASN A 128 -5.95 8.52 12.99
C ASN A 128 -6.29 9.34 11.73
N LEU A 129 -5.54 10.41 11.48
CA LEU A 129 -5.67 11.19 10.24
C LEU A 129 -5.20 10.42 9.01
N TYR A 130 -4.22 9.53 9.20
CA TYR A 130 -3.69 8.65 8.18
C TYR A 130 -3.37 7.28 8.74
N GLU A 131 -3.33 6.29 7.86
CA GLU A 131 -2.91 4.92 8.15
C GLU A 131 -2.03 4.39 7.01
N CYS A 132 -1.28 3.33 7.28
CA CYS A 132 -0.50 2.63 6.25
C CYS A 132 -1.39 1.69 5.44
N GLY A 133 -1.23 1.74 4.12
CA GLY A 133 -1.75 0.79 3.17
C GLY A 133 -0.65 0.21 2.29
N GLY A 134 -0.96 -0.89 1.64
CA GLY A 134 -0.10 -1.59 0.71
C GLY A 134 -0.85 -1.89 -0.58
N PHE A 135 -0.14 -1.77 -1.70
CA PHE A 135 -0.60 -2.26 -2.99
C PHE A 135 0.49 -3.14 -3.57
N ARG A 136 0.19 -4.43 -3.64
CA ARG A 136 1.07 -5.49 -4.10
C ARG A 136 0.69 -5.85 -5.54
N ILE A 137 1.68 -5.87 -6.40
CA ILE A 137 1.55 -6.12 -7.82
C ILE A 137 2.52 -7.25 -8.16
N ALA A 138 2.03 -8.29 -8.80
CA ALA A 138 2.88 -9.32 -9.38
C ALA A 138 2.43 -9.59 -10.81
N TYR A 139 3.28 -10.20 -11.62
CA TYR A 139 2.94 -10.54 -13.00
C TYR A 139 3.45 -11.92 -13.39
N LYS A 140 2.77 -12.52 -14.36
CA LYS A 140 3.14 -13.77 -15.00
C LYS A 140 3.12 -13.59 -16.51
N LYS A 141 4.10 -14.19 -17.18
CA LYS A 141 4.17 -14.27 -18.65
C LYS A 141 3.33 -15.41 -19.18
#